data_AF-A0A3L6L9I9-F1
#
_entry.id   AF-A0A3L6L9I9-F1
#
_cell.length_a   1.000
_cell.length_b   1.000
_cell.length_c   1.000
_cell.angle_alpha   90.00
_cell.angle_beta   90.00
_cell.angle_gamma   90.00
#
_symmetry.space_group_name_H-M   'P 1'
#
loop_
_entity.id
_entity.type
_entity.pdbx_description
1 polymer ?
#
loop_
_entity_poly.entity_id
_entity_poly.type
_entity_poly.pdbx_seq_one_letter_code
_entity_poly.pdbx_strand_id
1 'polypeptide(L)'
;MRGQRSGKFAEYTATYAILKRIGLHQTVLIEKRDASVGYGVYVRDACDSGTPLLVVPSRHAFSLSTVQKLGARVRQEDLMQSPQLEILNRGVLSRLLGCTAGEWISLAWRLAIEHQRSLSPWWGWLNVLPRMQDFRTMEDESGRQCRLHRVQLLPYFIEVQGSMQEEICSAYEVLSEKNLMPSPNHFRWAVDVILTRSHRLPACWTNGEGSSVELGIIPFVDLVNGDDGGERRRNARVEVAFEVEELPRWYRDEFLQESERRHVNGEEALRRLLEEHFFALVALERDLTASEEVIMEYELVPWVTGALSHEDDLLLGRLLRYRF
;
A
#
# COMPACT_ATOMS: atom_id res chain seq x y z
N MET A 1 9.04 -3.14 -28.25
CA MET A 1 9.03 -3.88 -26.97
C MET A 1 8.21 -3.25 -25.83
N ARG A 2 7.69 -2.00 -25.93
CA ARG A 2 6.85 -1.39 -24.88
C ARG A 2 5.42 -1.96 -24.79
N GLY A 3 4.81 -2.37 -25.91
CA GLY A 3 3.42 -2.88 -25.94
C GLY A 3 3.19 -4.29 -25.37
N GLN A 4 4.21 -5.13 -25.24
CA GLN A 4 4.04 -6.49 -24.69
C GLN A 4 4.03 -6.53 -23.14
N ARG A 5 4.54 -5.48 -22.47
CA ARG A 5 4.54 -5.41 -21.00
C ARG A 5 3.22 -4.89 -20.44
N SER A 6 2.54 -3.95 -21.13
CA SER A 6 1.21 -3.49 -20.69
C SER A 6 0.13 -4.56 -20.85
N GLY A 7 0.21 -5.40 -21.90
CA GLY A 7 -0.72 -6.51 -22.12
C GLY A 7 -0.70 -7.55 -21.00
N LYS A 8 0.49 -8.07 -20.62
CA LYS A 8 0.61 -9.02 -19.51
C LYS A 8 0.20 -8.43 -18.16
N PHE A 9 0.47 -7.15 -17.93
CA PHE A 9 0.06 -6.45 -16.72
C PHE A 9 -1.47 -6.33 -16.61
N ALA A 10 -2.13 -5.86 -17.69
CA ALA A 10 -3.59 -5.77 -17.72
C ALA A 10 -4.24 -7.14 -17.49
N GLU A 11 -3.68 -8.20 -18.08
CA GLU A 11 -4.13 -9.58 -17.87
C GLU A 11 -3.98 -10.03 -16.41
N TYR A 12 -2.83 -9.83 -15.77
CA TYR A 12 -2.62 -10.24 -14.37
C TYR A 12 -3.49 -9.46 -13.39
N THR A 13 -3.54 -8.14 -13.53
CA THR A 13 -4.30 -7.24 -12.66
C THR A 13 -5.81 -7.48 -12.83
N ALA A 14 -6.31 -7.59 -14.06
CA ALA A 14 -7.72 -7.90 -14.31
C ALA A 14 -8.09 -9.32 -13.82
N THR A 15 -7.25 -10.32 -14.11
CA THR A 15 -7.49 -11.70 -13.64
C THR A 15 -7.52 -11.75 -12.11
N TYR A 16 -6.58 -11.08 -11.46
CA TYR A 16 -6.55 -11.02 -9.99
C TYR A 16 -7.79 -10.32 -9.44
N ALA A 17 -8.19 -9.17 -10.02
CA ALA A 17 -9.40 -8.46 -9.60
C ALA A 17 -10.64 -9.35 -9.70
N ILE A 18 -10.84 -10.02 -10.84
CA ILE A 18 -11.96 -10.95 -11.06
C ILE A 18 -11.94 -12.10 -10.03
N LEU A 19 -10.79 -12.75 -9.85
CA LEU A 19 -10.66 -13.87 -8.93
C LEU A 19 -10.90 -13.47 -7.46
N LYS A 20 -10.58 -12.23 -7.11
CA LYS A 20 -10.71 -11.71 -5.75
C LYS A 20 -12.00 -10.92 -5.51
N ARG A 21 -12.85 -10.73 -6.53
CA ARG A 21 -14.03 -9.86 -6.47
C ARG A 21 -13.67 -8.43 -6.04
N ILE A 22 -12.58 -7.91 -6.60
CA ILE A 22 -12.24 -6.48 -6.48
C ILE A 22 -13.06 -5.75 -7.55
N GLY A 23 -13.84 -4.76 -7.12
CA GLY A 23 -14.64 -3.93 -8.01
C GLY A 23 -13.77 -2.89 -8.69
N LEU A 24 -13.80 -2.86 -10.03
CA LEU A 24 -13.22 -1.81 -10.84
C LEU A 24 -14.35 -1.19 -11.65
N HIS A 25 -14.65 0.08 -11.40
CA HIS A 25 -15.66 0.79 -12.19
C HIS A 25 -15.27 0.77 -13.67
N GLN A 26 -16.25 0.67 -14.58
CA GLN A 26 -16.01 0.51 -16.02
C GLN A 26 -15.12 1.60 -16.65
N THR A 27 -15.09 2.79 -16.04
CA THR A 27 -14.25 3.91 -16.48
C THR A 27 -12.81 3.81 -15.99
N VAL A 28 -12.47 2.88 -15.10
CA VAL A 28 -11.10 2.76 -14.57
C VAL A 28 -10.14 2.23 -15.63
N LEU A 29 -8.98 2.87 -15.70
CA LEU A 29 -7.79 2.40 -16.40
C LEU A 29 -6.63 2.36 -15.41
N ILE A 30 -5.93 1.22 -15.35
CA ILE A 30 -4.69 1.10 -14.59
C ILE A 30 -3.59 0.86 -15.59
N GLU A 31 -2.65 1.80 -15.69
CA GLU A 31 -1.60 1.74 -16.70
C GLU A 31 -0.35 2.51 -16.30
N LYS A 32 0.74 2.20 -16.99
CA LYS A 32 2.03 2.87 -16.85
C LYS A 32 2.22 3.84 -18.02
N ARG A 33 1.76 5.08 -17.87
CA ARG A 33 1.94 6.15 -18.87
C ARG A 33 3.32 6.76 -18.82
N ASP A 34 3.83 6.98 -17.61
CA ASP A 34 5.17 7.51 -17.38
C ASP A 34 6.08 6.42 -16.77
N ALA A 35 7.26 6.27 -17.37
CA ALA A 35 8.27 5.37 -16.84
C ALA A 35 8.80 5.81 -15.47
N SER A 36 8.77 7.12 -15.19
CA SER A 36 9.35 7.75 -13.99
C SER A 36 8.50 7.56 -12.73
N VAL A 37 7.17 7.45 -12.87
CA VAL A 37 6.22 7.37 -11.74
C VAL A 37 5.66 5.96 -11.55
N GLY A 38 5.73 5.12 -12.58
CA GLY A 38 5.22 3.75 -12.50
C GLY A 38 3.77 3.65 -12.95
N TYR A 39 2.99 2.82 -12.26
CA TYR A 39 1.56 2.68 -12.55
C TYR A 39 0.78 3.85 -11.95
N GLY A 40 -0.29 4.23 -12.63
CA GLY A 40 -1.29 5.17 -12.13
C GLY A 40 -2.69 4.66 -12.45
N VAL A 41 -3.68 5.23 -11.76
CA VAL A 41 -5.10 5.00 -12.03
C VAL A 41 -5.64 6.21 -12.76
N TYR A 42 -6.36 5.98 -13.85
CA TYR A 42 -6.92 7.02 -14.72
C TYR A 42 -8.39 6.74 -14.99
N VAL A 43 -9.14 7.77 -15.33
CA VAL A 43 -10.49 7.61 -15.89
C VAL A 43 -10.43 7.54 -17.42
N ARG A 44 -11.15 6.59 -18.02
CA ARG A 44 -11.25 6.40 -19.47
C ARG A 44 -12.08 7.50 -20.11
N ASP A 45 -13.20 7.78 -19.46
CA ASP A 45 -14.24 8.72 -19.87
C ASP A 45 -14.44 9.75 -18.76
N ALA A 46 -15.14 10.85 -19.09
CA ALA A 46 -15.51 11.84 -18.07
C ALA A 46 -16.30 11.16 -16.93
N CYS A 47 -15.97 11.53 -15.70
CA CYS A 47 -16.50 10.89 -14.50
C CYS A 47 -16.84 11.95 -13.45
N ASP A 48 -18.07 11.89 -12.94
CA ASP A 48 -18.58 12.89 -12.01
C ASP A 48 -18.00 12.69 -10.60
N SER A 49 -17.93 13.79 -9.86
CA SER A 49 -17.61 13.81 -8.43
C SER A 49 -18.51 12.86 -7.65
N GLY A 50 -17.95 12.23 -6.62
CA GLY A 50 -18.63 11.24 -5.79
C GLY A 50 -18.69 9.84 -6.40
N THR A 51 -18.21 9.64 -7.63
CA THR A 51 -18.17 8.30 -8.24
C THR A 51 -17.10 7.43 -7.55
N PRO A 52 -17.45 6.28 -6.96
CA PRO A 52 -16.49 5.31 -6.48
C PRO A 52 -15.94 4.50 -7.65
N LEU A 53 -14.62 4.54 -7.81
CA LEU A 53 -13.87 3.93 -8.91
C LEU A 53 -13.36 2.53 -8.56
N LEU A 54 -12.91 2.32 -7.32
CA LEU A 54 -12.36 1.06 -6.85
C LEU A 54 -13.14 0.60 -5.62
N VAL A 55 -13.35 -0.71 -5.50
CA VAL A 55 -13.94 -1.35 -4.31
C VAL A 55 -13.11 -2.57 -3.94
N VAL A 56 -12.39 -2.51 -2.82
CA VAL A 56 -11.45 -3.55 -2.39
C VAL A 56 -11.84 -4.10 -1.02
N PRO A 57 -12.26 -5.37 -0.92
CA PRO A 57 -12.50 -6.02 0.37
C PRO A 57 -11.21 -6.12 1.20
N SER A 58 -11.26 -5.78 2.50
CA SER A 58 -10.08 -5.74 3.38
C SER A 58 -9.39 -7.09 3.56
N ARG A 59 -10.11 -8.21 3.39
CA ARG A 59 -9.52 -9.57 3.37
C ARG A 59 -8.42 -9.76 2.32
N HIS A 60 -8.35 -8.88 1.32
CA HIS A 60 -7.32 -8.87 0.28
C HIS A 60 -6.16 -7.92 0.57
N ALA A 61 -6.28 -7.07 1.59
CA ALA A 61 -5.18 -6.26 2.07
C ALA A 61 -4.00 -7.14 2.52
N PHE A 62 -2.79 -6.63 2.38
CA PHE A 62 -1.60 -7.20 2.99
C PHE A 62 -1.39 -6.52 4.35
N SER A 63 -1.85 -7.17 5.42
CA SER A 63 -1.83 -6.68 6.80
C SER A 63 -1.48 -7.84 7.75
N LEU A 64 -1.18 -7.57 9.02
CA LEU A 64 -0.87 -8.66 9.95
C LEU A 64 -2.08 -9.59 10.15
N SER A 65 -3.28 -9.03 10.36
CA SER A 65 -4.50 -9.83 10.55
C SER A 65 -4.81 -10.73 9.33
N THR A 66 -4.69 -10.21 8.11
CA THR A 66 -4.96 -10.99 6.89
C THR A 66 -3.88 -12.02 6.62
N VAL A 67 -2.61 -11.68 6.84
CA VAL A 67 -1.49 -12.59 6.59
C VAL A 67 -1.44 -13.73 7.60
N GLN A 68 -1.89 -13.52 8.84
CA GLN A 68 -2.07 -14.61 9.80
C GLN A 68 -3.10 -15.64 9.33
N LYS A 69 -4.16 -15.22 8.64
CA LYS A 69 -5.26 -16.09 8.17
C LYS A 69 -4.95 -16.74 6.83
N LEU A 70 -4.40 -16.00 5.87
CA LEU A 70 -4.24 -16.42 4.48
C LEU A 70 -2.78 -16.70 4.07
N GLY A 71 -1.82 -16.10 4.77
CA GLY A 71 -0.41 -16.17 4.43
C GLY A 71 0.25 -17.51 4.72
N ALA A 72 1.55 -17.56 4.48
CA ALA A 72 2.36 -18.72 4.75
C ALA A 72 2.28 -19.05 6.24
N ARG A 73 2.03 -20.32 6.55
CA ARG A 73 1.98 -20.84 7.92
C ARG A 73 3.40 -20.99 8.48
N VAL A 74 4.11 -19.88 8.54
CA VAL A 74 5.44 -19.79 9.14
C VAL A 74 5.25 -19.44 10.60
N ARG A 75 5.77 -20.30 11.48
CA ARG A 75 5.88 -19.96 12.89
C ARG A 75 6.91 -18.83 12.99
N GLN A 76 6.45 -17.67 13.41
CA GLN A 76 7.31 -16.55 13.76
C GLN A 76 7.40 -16.55 15.28
N GLU A 77 8.59 -16.69 15.85
CA GLU A 77 8.75 -16.52 17.29
C GLU A 77 8.44 -15.08 17.66
N ASP A 78 7.75 -14.94 18.79
CA ASP A 78 7.25 -13.65 19.24
C ASP A 78 8.44 -12.76 19.63
N LEU A 79 8.60 -11.70 18.86
CA LEU A 79 9.70 -10.75 18.96
C LEU A 79 9.55 -9.84 20.19
N MET A 80 8.33 -9.72 20.73
CA MET A 80 7.89 -8.68 21.68
C MET A 80 8.68 -8.57 23.00
N GLN A 81 9.72 -9.38 23.22
CA GLN A 81 10.55 -9.39 24.42
C GLN A 81 12.02 -9.00 24.19
N SER A 82 12.44 -8.67 22.95
CA SER A 82 13.84 -8.25 22.70
C SER A 82 14.08 -6.79 23.09
N PRO A 83 15.11 -6.47 23.91
CA PRO A 83 15.51 -5.09 24.21
C PRO A 83 15.85 -4.25 22.97
N GLN A 84 16.29 -4.89 21.88
CA GLN A 84 16.62 -4.22 20.63
C GLN A 84 15.36 -3.64 19.93
N LEU A 85 14.18 -4.22 20.16
CA LEU A 85 12.94 -3.67 19.61
C LEU A 85 12.52 -2.36 20.26
N GLU A 86 12.82 -2.17 21.55
CA GLU A 86 12.53 -0.89 22.21
C GLU A 86 13.35 0.25 21.61
N ILE A 87 14.56 -0.04 21.16
CA ILE A 87 15.38 0.92 20.42
C ILE A 87 14.75 1.19 19.05
N LEU A 88 14.38 0.14 18.31
CA LEU A 88 13.76 0.27 16.98
C LEU A 88 12.37 0.92 17.04
N ASN A 89 11.62 0.79 18.14
CA ASN A 89 10.34 1.46 18.36
C ASN A 89 10.49 2.98 18.36
N ARG A 90 11.67 3.50 18.72
CA ARG A 90 12.03 4.92 18.69
C ARG A 90 12.77 5.31 17.41
N GLY A 91 12.93 4.36 16.49
CA GLY A 91 13.62 4.53 15.23
C GLY A 91 12.83 5.35 14.20
N VAL A 92 13.53 5.73 13.15
CA VAL A 92 13.05 6.45 11.99
C VAL A 92 11.89 5.73 11.33
N LEU A 93 11.99 4.42 11.10
CA LEU A 93 10.96 3.68 10.35
C LEU A 93 9.64 3.63 11.12
N SER A 94 9.71 3.34 12.42
CA SER A 94 8.55 3.35 13.32
C SER A 94 7.86 4.72 13.33
N ARG A 95 8.66 5.81 13.31
CA ARG A 95 8.16 7.19 13.22
C ARG A 95 7.49 7.50 11.87
N LEU A 96 8.14 7.18 10.75
CA LEU A 96 7.62 7.45 9.41
C LEU A 96 6.34 6.66 9.12
N LEU A 97 6.26 5.43 9.60
CA LEU A 97 5.10 4.55 9.43
C LEU A 97 3.99 4.77 10.47
N GLY A 98 4.26 5.55 11.53
CA GLY A 98 3.32 5.78 12.62
C GLY A 98 2.93 4.49 13.35
N CYS A 99 3.88 3.57 13.53
CA CYS A 99 3.63 2.24 14.06
C CYS A 99 4.78 1.75 14.95
N THR A 100 4.58 0.62 15.64
CA THR A 100 5.67 -0.01 16.41
C THR A 100 6.66 -0.72 15.48
N ALA A 101 7.87 -0.96 15.97
CA ALA A 101 8.87 -1.74 15.25
C ALA A 101 8.40 -3.16 14.98
N GLY A 102 7.83 -3.82 16.00
CA GLY A 102 7.30 -5.18 15.87
C GLY A 102 6.27 -5.30 14.74
N GLU A 103 5.45 -4.27 14.53
CA GLU A 103 4.43 -4.23 13.50
C GLU A 103 5.02 -4.15 12.08
N TRP A 104 5.84 -3.14 11.77
CA TRP A 104 6.41 -3.03 10.41
C TRP A 104 7.40 -4.14 10.11
N ILE A 105 8.18 -4.58 11.10
CA ILE A 105 9.14 -5.67 10.94
C ILE A 105 8.41 -6.97 10.60
N SER A 106 7.33 -7.29 11.33
CA SER A 106 6.55 -8.51 11.08
C SER A 106 5.86 -8.47 9.73
N LEU A 107 5.33 -7.30 9.34
CA LEU A 107 4.69 -7.14 8.04
C LEU A 107 5.71 -7.30 6.90
N ALA A 108 6.89 -6.67 7.02
CA ALA A 108 7.96 -6.73 6.03
C ALA A 108 8.53 -8.15 5.89
N TRP A 109 8.75 -8.82 7.02
CA TRP A 109 9.26 -10.20 7.01
C TRP A 109 8.30 -11.15 6.29
N ARG A 110 7.00 -11.02 6.59
CA ARG A 110 5.97 -11.84 5.94
C ARG A 110 5.81 -11.51 4.47
N LEU A 111 5.90 -10.24 4.08
CA LEU A 111 5.86 -9.81 2.69
C LEU A 111 7.03 -10.39 1.89
N ALA A 112 8.22 -10.37 2.48
CA ALA A 112 9.42 -10.96 1.87
C ALA A 112 9.26 -12.48 1.64
N ILE A 113 8.70 -13.21 2.62
CA ILE A 113 8.40 -14.64 2.48
C ILE A 113 7.34 -14.88 1.39
N GLU A 114 6.26 -14.11 1.38
CA GLU A 114 5.18 -14.24 0.40
C GLU A 114 5.65 -13.94 -1.02
N HIS A 115 6.58 -13.00 -1.21
CA HIS A 115 7.20 -12.73 -2.51
C HIS A 115 8.04 -13.90 -3.04
N GLN A 116 8.67 -14.67 -2.14
CA GLN A 116 9.45 -15.85 -2.51
C GLN A 116 8.59 -17.11 -2.68
N ARG A 117 7.32 -17.06 -2.29
CA ARG A 117 6.41 -18.20 -2.30
C ARG A 117 5.73 -18.36 -3.65
N SER A 118 5.87 -19.53 -4.27
CA SER A 118 5.29 -19.82 -5.60
C SER A 118 3.76 -19.70 -5.67
N LEU A 119 3.06 -19.94 -4.55
CA LEU A 119 1.60 -19.93 -4.46
C LEU A 119 1.11 -18.95 -3.39
N SER A 120 1.53 -17.69 -3.49
CA SER A 120 1.03 -16.62 -2.63
C SER A 120 -0.43 -16.27 -2.95
N PRO A 121 -1.32 -16.06 -1.96
CA PRO A 121 -2.66 -15.51 -2.20
C PRO A 121 -2.64 -14.12 -2.86
N TRP A 122 -1.52 -13.41 -2.77
CA TRP A 122 -1.30 -12.09 -3.34
C TRP A 122 -0.43 -12.10 -4.60
N TRP A 123 -0.20 -13.27 -5.21
CA TRP A 123 0.69 -13.41 -6.38
C TRP A 123 0.43 -12.36 -7.47
N GLY A 124 -0.83 -12.06 -7.79
CA GLY A 124 -1.18 -11.08 -8.82
C GLY A 124 -0.73 -9.66 -8.46
N TRP A 125 -0.93 -9.26 -7.21
CA TRP A 125 -0.48 -7.96 -6.69
C TRP A 125 1.05 -7.89 -6.55
N LEU A 126 1.69 -8.94 -6.03
CA LEU A 126 3.15 -8.97 -5.85
C LEU A 126 3.91 -8.77 -7.17
N ASN A 127 3.35 -9.20 -8.30
CA ASN A 127 3.95 -9.03 -9.62
C ASN A 127 3.86 -7.60 -10.18
N VAL A 128 3.05 -6.72 -9.56
CA VAL A 128 2.90 -5.32 -10.00
C VAL A 128 3.69 -4.32 -9.16
N LEU A 129 4.19 -4.76 -8.01
CA LEU A 129 4.99 -3.91 -7.12
C LEU A 129 6.32 -3.49 -7.78
N PRO A 130 6.88 -2.32 -7.40
CA PRO A 130 8.19 -1.89 -7.86
C PRO A 130 9.28 -2.90 -7.50
N ARG A 131 10.26 -3.06 -8.38
CA ARG A 131 11.44 -3.89 -8.10
C ARG A 131 12.43 -3.09 -7.27
N MET A 132 13.39 -3.79 -6.66
CA MET A 132 14.48 -3.15 -5.91
C MET A 132 15.22 -2.06 -6.70
N GLN A 133 15.44 -2.25 -8.00
CA GLN A 133 16.10 -1.24 -8.84
C GLN A 133 15.23 0.02 -9.03
N ASP A 134 13.91 -0.14 -9.05
CA ASP A 134 12.98 0.99 -9.14
C ASP A 134 13.07 1.82 -7.86
N PHE A 135 13.10 1.19 -6.68
CA PHE A 135 13.29 1.88 -5.39
C PHE A 135 14.62 2.64 -5.31
N ARG A 136 15.72 2.05 -5.77
CA ARG A 136 17.02 2.75 -5.85
C ARG A 136 16.94 3.99 -6.74
N THR A 137 16.26 3.88 -7.87
CA THR A 137 16.09 5.02 -8.80
C THR A 137 15.28 6.13 -8.16
N MET A 138 14.20 5.80 -7.44
CA MET A 138 13.38 6.79 -6.72
C MET A 138 14.15 7.45 -5.56
N GLU A 139 14.99 6.68 -4.85
CA GLU A 139 15.87 7.19 -3.80
C GLU A 139 16.92 8.17 -4.36
N ASP A 140 17.59 7.79 -5.45
CA ASP A 140 18.57 8.63 -6.15
C ASP A 140 17.93 9.94 -6.65
N GLU A 141 16.70 9.86 -7.17
CA GLU A 141 15.93 11.00 -7.63
C GLU A 141 15.55 11.92 -6.47
N SER A 142 15.07 11.37 -5.35
CA SER A 142 14.78 12.14 -4.13
C SER A 142 16.03 12.88 -3.64
N GLY A 143 17.18 12.20 -3.61
CA GLY A 143 18.46 12.81 -3.28
C GLY A 143 18.88 13.89 -4.29
N ARG A 144 18.58 13.70 -5.57
CA ARG A 144 18.81 14.71 -6.63
C ARG A 144 17.92 15.94 -6.43
N GLN A 145 16.65 15.76 -6.08
CA GLN A 145 15.73 16.85 -5.77
C GLN A 145 16.24 17.69 -4.60
N CYS A 146 16.68 17.05 -3.51
CA CYS A 146 17.35 17.73 -2.40
C CYS A 146 18.59 18.51 -2.87
N ARG A 147 19.47 17.90 -3.67
CA ARG A 147 20.70 18.56 -4.16
C ARG A 147 20.44 19.76 -5.06
N LEU A 148 19.42 19.71 -5.92
CA LEU A 148 19.22 20.72 -6.97
C LEU A 148 18.22 21.81 -6.58
N HIS A 149 17.19 21.47 -5.80
CA HIS A 149 16.04 22.36 -5.57
C HIS A 149 15.80 22.69 -4.10
N ARG A 150 16.34 21.88 -3.18
CA ARG A 150 16.10 21.98 -1.73
C ARG A 150 17.35 21.65 -0.90
N VAL A 151 18.44 22.37 -1.16
CA VAL A 151 19.78 22.06 -0.62
C VAL A 151 19.79 21.96 0.91
N GLN A 152 18.95 22.74 1.58
CA GLN A 152 18.81 22.73 3.03
C GLN A 152 18.30 21.37 3.59
N LEU A 153 17.58 20.59 2.80
CA LEU A 153 17.05 19.27 3.20
C LEU A 153 18.10 18.17 3.11
N LEU A 154 19.12 18.35 2.27
CA LEU A 154 20.06 17.28 1.91
C LEU A 154 20.79 16.65 3.10
N PRO A 155 21.32 17.41 4.09
CA PRO A 155 22.00 16.81 5.24
C PRO A 155 21.06 15.88 6.03
N TYR A 156 19.83 16.35 6.29
CA TYR A 156 18.82 15.57 7.00
C TYR A 156 18.40 14.33 6.20
N PHE A 157 18.20 14.48 4.89
CA PHE A 157 17.84 13.35 4.03
C PHE A 157 18.90 12.24 4.09
N ILE A 158 20.20 12.59 3.96
CA ILE A 158 21.30 11.62 4.00
C ILE A 158 21.41 10.97 5.39
N GLU A 159 21.33 11.75 6.46
CA GLU A 159 21.39 11.25 7.83
C GLU A 159 20.29 10.22 8.10
N VAL A 160 19.04 10.59 7.78
CA VAL A 160 17.89 9.73 8.03
C VAL A 160 17.93 8.46 7.17
N GLN A 161 18.41 8.55 5.94
CA GLN A 161 18.66 7.38 5.07
C GLN A 161 19.68 6.42 5.67
N GLY A 162 20.77 6.92 6.24
CA GLY A 162 21.75 6.12 6.97
C GLY A 162 21.11 5.38 8.14
N SER A 163 20.37 6.09 8.98
CA SER A 163 19.66 5.50 10.13
C SER A 163 18.63 4.43 9.72
N MET A 164 17.86 4.66 8.66
CA MET A 164 16.93 3.64 8.15
C MET A 164 17.66 2.36 7.73
N GLN A 165 18.82 2.49 7.07
CA GLN A 165 19.59 1.33 6.63
C GLN A 165 20.14 0.54 7.83
N GLU A 166 20.61 1.22 8.87
CA GLU A 166 21.06 0.60 10.13
C GLU A 166 19.90 -0.12 10.86
N GLU A 167 18.72 0.50 10.91
CA GLU A 167 17.51 -0.11 11.49
C GLU A 167 17.09 -1.37 10.75
N ILE A 168 17.13 -1.37 9.42
CA ILE A 168 16.77 -2.53 8.59
C ILE A 168 17.74 -3.67 8.81
N CYS A 169 19.05 -3.39 8.84
CA CYS A 169 20.07 -4.40 9.14
C CYS A 169 19.86 -5.00 10.53
N SER A 170 19.67 -4.14 11.54
CA SER A 170 19.44 -4.57 12.92
C SER A 170 18.17 -5.41 13.05
N ALA A 171 17.07 -4.99 12.44
CA ALA A 171 15.81 -5.75 12.44
C ALA A 171 15.95 -7.12 11.78
N TYR A 172 16.69 -7.21 10.67
CA TYR A 172 16.93 -8.46 9.98
C TYR A 172 17.76 -9.44 10.83
N GLU A 173 18.84 -8.96 11.44
CA GLU A 173 19.71 -9.76 12.30
C GLU A 173 18.93 -10.37 13.46
N VAL A 174 18.15 -9.54 14.18
CA VAL A 174 17.32 -9.96 15.31
C VAL A 174 16.33 -11.06 14.93
N LEU A 175 15.72 -10.97 13.75
CA LEU A 175 14.76 -11.97 13.28
C LEU A 175 15.40 -13.26 12.77
N SER A 176 16.56 -13.14 12.13
CA SER A 176 17.21 -14.24 11.42
C SER A 176 17.62 -15.40 12.33
N GLU A 177 17.88 -15.14 13.61
CA GLU A 177 18.36 -16.16 14.55
C GLU A 177 17.34 -17.28 14.82
N LYS A 178 16.04 -16.95 14.79
CA LYS A 178 14.97 -17.84 15.30
C LYS A 178 13.84 -18.10 14.32
N ASN A 179 13.89 -17.51 13.13
CA ASN A 179 12.79 -17.55 12.16
C ASN A 179 13.23 -18.07 10.80
N LEU A 180 12.27 -18.57 10.01
CA LEU A 180 12.51 -18.82 8.59
C LEU A 180 12.93 -17.51 7.93
N MET A 181 14.10 -17.52 7.31
CA MET A 181 14.77 -16.33 6.83
C MET A 181 14.50 -16.09 5.33
N PRO A 182 13.79 -15.02 4.95
CA PRO A 182 13.81 -14.55 3.58
C PRO A 182 15.21 -14.00 3.27
N SER A 183 15.61 -13.91 2.00
CA SER A 183 16.92 -13.33 1.70
C SER A 183 16.99 -11.85 2.15
N PRO A 184 18.17 -11.30 2.51
CA PRO A 184 18.30 -9.90 2.93
C PRO A 184 17.75 -8.91 1.91
N ASN A 185 17.95 -9.18 0.63
CA ASN A 185 17.44 -8.36 -0.46
C ASN A 185 15.90 -8.33 -0.51
N HIS A 186 15.26 -9.47 -0.27
CA HIS A 186 13.80 -9.54 -0.22
C HIS A 186 13.24 -8.82 1.00
N PHE A 187 13.92 -8.88 2.14
CA PHE A 187 13.52 -8.11 3.32
C PHE A 187 13.66 -6.61 3.10
N ARG A 188 14.81 -6.14 2.57
CA ARG A 188 15.01 -4.72 2.22
C ARG A 188 13.92 -4.23 1.26
N TRP A 189 13.65 -4.99 0.20
CA TRP A 189 12.59 -4.70 -0.75
C TRP A 189 11.21 -4.60 -0.09
N ALA A 190 10.89 -5.53 0.82
CA ALA A 190 9.62 -5.52 1.54
C ALA A 190 9.48 -4.29 2.46
N VAL A 191 10.57 -3.85 3.09
CA VAL A 191 10.57 -2.60 3.86
C VAL A 191 10.30 -1.40 2.95
N ASP A 192 10.94 -1.31 1.78
CA ASP A 192 10.70 -0.22 0.83
C ASP A 192 9.23 -0.20 0.34
N VAL A 193 8.65 -1.38 0.09
CA VAL A 193 7.22 -1.51 -0.28
C VAL A 193 6.33 -0.98 0.85
N ILE A 194 6.55 -1.40 2.09
CA ILE A 194 5.74 -0.97 3.23
C ILE A 194 5.91 0.52 3.47
N LEU A 195 7.14 1.04 3.45
CA LEU A 195 7.44 2.45 3.62
C LEU A 195 6.65 3.32 2.64
N THR A 196 6.61 2.91 1.38
CA THR A 196 6.03 3.71 0.29
C THR A 196 4.54 3.48 0.04
N ARG A 197 3.96 2.35 0.48
CA ARG A 197 2.59 1.94 0.09
C ARG A 197 1.65 1.63 1.24
N SER A 198 2.15 1.58 2.48
CA SER A 198 1.30 1.22 3.62
C SER A 198 0.57 2.40 4.23
N HIS A 199 -0.59 2.08 4.81
CA HIS A 199 -1.49 3.00 5.49
C HIS A 199 -1.88 2.42 6.86
N ARG A 200 -2.33 3.30 7.76
CA ARG A 200 -3.04 2.91 8.98
C ARG A 200 -4.48 2.56 8.59
N LEU A 201 -4.85 1.30 8.76
CA LEU A 201 -6.14 0.74 8.37
C LEU A 201 -6.89 0.26 9.60
N PRO A 202 -8.24 0.23 9.57
CA PRO A 202 -8.98 -0.64 10.48
C PRO A 202 -8.47 -2.08 10.36
N ALA A 203 -8.67 -2.89 11.40
CA ALA A 203 -8.35 -4.32 11.34
C ALA A 203 -8.98 -4.96 10.10
N CYS A 204 -8.15 -5.50 9.22
CA CYS A 204 -8.58 -6.03 7.93
C CYS A 204 -9.28 -7.39 8.07
N TRP A 205 -9.09 -8.07 9.20
CA TRP A 205 -9.82 -9.26 9.60
C TRP A 205 -10.22 -9.16 11.08
N THR A 206 -11.50 -8.93 11.34
CA THR A 206 -12.04 -8.85 12.70
C THR A 206 -12.48 -10.23 13.20
N ASN A 207 -12.29 -10.52 14.50
CA ASN A 207 -12.88 -11.69 15.16
C ASN A 207 -13.92 -11.28 16.25
N GLY A 208 -14.35 -10.01 16.26
CA GLY A 208 -15.18 -9.42 17.33
C GLY A 208 -14.40 -8.54 18.32
N GLU A 209 -15.15 -7.57 18.88
CA GLU A 209 -14.83 -6.47 19.81
C GLU A 209 -13.44 -5.81 19.78
N GLY A 210 -13.37 -4.69 19.05
CA GLY A 210 -12.29 -3.70 19.09
C GLY A 210 -11.98 -3.17 17.70
N SER A 211 -12.11 -1.86 17.51
CA SER A 211 -11.59 -1.16 16.33
C SER A 211 -10.07 -0.98 16.48
N SER A 212 -9.31 -2.07 16.36
CA SER A 212 -7.86 -1.94 16.30
C SER A 212 -7.45 -1.37 14.94
N VAL A 213 -6.46 -0.49 14.97
CA VAL A 213 -5.83 0.06 13.76
C VAL A 213 -4.53 -0.70 13.55
N GLU A 214 -4.28 -1.17 12.33
CA GLU A 214 -3.05 -1.87 11.94
C GLU A 214 -2.44 -1.27 10.68
N LEU A 215 -1.15 -1.52 10.47
CA LEU A 215 -0.43 -1.18 9.26
C LEU A 215 -0.76 -2.22 8.18
N GLY A 216 -1.15 -1.75 7.00
CA GLY A 216 -1.40 -2.63 5.88
C GLY A 216 -1.36 -1.91 4.54
N ILE A 217 -1.34 -2.71 3.47
CA ILE A 217 -1.39 -2.23 2.09
C ILE A 217 -2.64 -2.80 1.44
N ILE A 218 -3.45 -1.95 0.82
CA ILE A 218 -4.64 -2.38 0.08
C ILE A 218 -4.26 -2.46 -1.40
N PRO A 219 -4.19 -3.65 -2.00
CA PRO A 219 -3.94 -3.78 -3.43
C PRO A 219 -4.88 -2.92 -4.26
N PHE A 220 -4.40 -2.39 -5.38
CA PHE A 220 -5.11 -1.48 -6.31
C PHE A 220 -5.27 -0.06 -5.78
N VAL A 221 -5.62 0.12 -4.51
CA VAL A 221 -5.59 1.44 -3.87
C VAL A 221 -4.15 1.96 -3.85
N ASP A 222 -3.17 1.09 -3.59
CA ASP A 222 -1.74 1.40 -3.62
C ASP A 222 -1.17 1.78 -5.01
N LEU A 223 -1.97 1.68 -6.08
CA LEU A 223 -1.58 2.08 -7.43
C LEU A 223 -2.03 3.51 -7.78
N VAL A 224 -2.85 4.13 -6.94
CA VAL A 224 -3.32 5.51 -7.12
C VAL A 224 -2.22 6.43 -6.61
N ASN A 225 -1.71 7.32 -7.45
CA ASN A 225 -0.58 8.19 -7.08
C ASN A 225 -1.00 9.26 -6.07
N GLY A 226 -0.02 9.74 -5.30
CA GLY A 226 -0.23 10.78 -4.28
C GLY A 226 -0.08 12.20 -4.84
N ASP A 227 -0.69 13.17 -4.14
CA ASP A 227 -0.51 14.60 -4.40
C ASP A 227 0.96 15.01 -4.16
N ASP A 228 1.61 15.53 -5.21
CA ASP A 228 3.01 15.93 -5.19
C ASP A 228 3.21 17.42 -4.87
N GLY A 229 2.14 18.16 -4.59
CA GLY A 229 2.16 19.60 -4.36
C GLY A 229 2.39 20.43 -5.62
N GLY A 230 2.49 19.80 -6.80
CA GLY A 230 2.73 20.41 -8.10
C GLY A 230 1.51 20.31 -9.01
N GLU A 231 1.66 19.61 -10.14
CA GLU A 231 0.60 19.39 -11.13
C GLU A 231 -0.38 18.30 -10.70
N ARG A 232 0.08 17.28 -9.95
CA ARG A 232 -0.79 16.22 -9.44
C ARG A 232 -1.46 16.69 -8.17
N ARG A 233 -2.68 17.19 -8.31
CA ARG A 233 -3.52 17.62 -7.20
C ARG A 233 -4.52 16.56 -6.82
N ARG A 234 -4.70 16.38 -5.51
CA ARG A 234 -5.74 15.55 -4.91
C ARG A 234 -7.09 15.76 -5.62
N ASN A 235 -7.68 14.65 -6.04
CA ASN A 235 -9.00 14.61 -6.65
C ASN A 235 -9.81 13.38 -6.24
N ALA A 236 -9.27 12.53 -5.37
CA ALA A 236 -9.91 11.36 -4.83
C ALA A 236 -9.50 11.11 -3.38
N ARG A 237 -10.31 10.33 -2.67
CA ARG A 237 -10.04 9.86 -1.31
C ARG A 237 -10.40 8.40 -1.13
N VAL A 238 -9.85 7.80 -0.08
CA VAL A 238 -10.26 6.48 0.39
C VAL A 238 -11.41 6.62 1.38
N GLU A 239 -12.53 5.96 1.09
CA GLU A 239 -13.65 5.77 2.00
C GLU A 239 -13.68 4.32 2.48
N VAL A 240 -14.36 4.06 3.59
CA VAL A 240 -14.48 2.72 4.17
C VAL A 240 -15.97 2.42 4.37
N ALA A 241 -16.42 1.28 3.82
CA ALA A 241 -17.75 0.74 4.05
C ALA A 241 -17.70 -0.45 5.01
N PHE A 242 -18.59 -0.42 5.99
CA PHE A 242 -18.88 -1.49 6.96
C PHE A 242 -20.28 -2.08 6.77
N GLU A 243 -21.14 -1.42 5.98
CA GLU A 243 -22.49 -1.87 5.70
C GLU A 243 -22.73 -2.08 4.18
N VAL A 244 -23.71 -2.91 3.84
CA VAL A 244 -24.01 -3.25 2.42
C VAL A 244 -24.50 -2.02 1.67
N GLU A 245 -25.24 -1.15 2.36
CA GLU A 245 -25.89 0.04 1.84
C GLU A 245 -24.87 1.11 1.41
N GLU A 246 -23.71 1.14 2.07
CA GLU A 246 -22.58 2.02 1.77
C GLU A 246 -21.83 1.60 0.50
N LEU A 247 -22.00 0.35 0.04
CA LEU A 247 -21.38 -0.12 -1.18
C LEU A 247 -22.07 0.45 -2.43
N PRO A 248 -21.31 0.81 -3.47
CA PRO A 248 -21.88 1.34 -4.69
C PRO A 248 -22.78 0.33 -5.37
N ARG A 249 -23.87 0.84 -5.96
CA ARG A 249 -24.88 0.00 -6.64
C ARG A 249 -24.26 -0.87 -7.73
N TRP A 250 -23.40 -0.29 -8.57
CA TRP A 250 -22.74 -1.03 -9.65
C TRP A 250 -21.95 -2.24 -9.13
N TYR A 251 -21.23 -2.10 -8.00
CA TYR A 251 -20.47 -3.19 -7.41
C TYR A 251 -21.37 -4.27 -6.82
N ARG A 252 -22.44 -3.85 -6.12
CA ARG A 252 -23.44 -4.78 -5.58
C ARG A 252 -24.08 -5.60 -6.69
N ASP A 253 -24.53 -4.94 -7.75
CA ASP A 253 -25.18 -5.59 -8.90
C ASP A 253 -24.24 -6.61 -9.55
N GLU A 254 -22.97 -6.25 -9.78
CA GLU A 254 -21.95 -7.16 -10.31
C GLU A 254 -21.68 -8.35 -9.36
N PHE A 255 -21.57 -8.10 -8.06
CA PHE A 255 -21.33 -9.14 -7.06
C PHE A 255 -22.48 -10.14 -6.98
N LEU A 256 -23.72 -9.66 -7.06
CA LEU A 256 -24.92 -10.49 -7.06
C LEU A 256 -24.98 -11.33 -8.34
N GLN A 257 -24.80 -10.73 -9.52
CA GLN A 257 -24.77 -11.45 -10.80
C GLN A 257 -23.71 -12.55 -10.82
N GLU A 258 -22.51 -12.28 -10.32
CA GLU A 258 -21.44 -13.28 -10.26
C GLU A 258 -21.70 -14.37 -9.21
N SER A 259 -22.41 -14.05 -8.13
CA SER A 259 -22.81 -15.03 -7.13
C SER A 259 -23.91 -15.96 -7.65
N GLU A 260 -24.88 -15.44 -8.41
CA GLU A 260 -25.90 -16.22 -9.10
C GLU A 260 -25.29 -17.21 -10.09
N ARG A 261 -24.31 -16.78 -10.89
CA ARG A 261 -23.56 -17.65 -11.81
C ARG A 261 -22.85 -18.82 -11.11
N ARG A 262 -22.54 -18.66 -9.82
CA ARG A 262 -21.90 -19.68 -8.98
C ARG A 262 -22.89 -20.46 -8.12
N HIS A 263 -24.19 -20.22 -8.29
CA HIS A 263 -25.26 -20.82 -7.47
C HIS A 263 -25.11 -20.56 -5.97
N VAL A 264 -24.66 -19.34 -5.61
CA VAL A 264 -24.51 -18.88 -4.22
C VAL A 264 -25.47 -17.72 -3.97
N ASN A 265 -26.09 -17.64 -2.80
CA ASN A 265 -26.86 -16.47 -2.38
C ASN A 265 -25.91 -15.28 -2.18
N GLY A 266 -25.93 -14.33 -3.13
CA GLY A 266 -25.01 -13.20 -3.16
C GLY A 266 -25.23 -12.20 -2.02
N GLU A 267 -26.47 -11.94 -1.62
CA GLU A 267 -26.76 -11.00 -0.51
C GLU A 267 -26.20 -11.53 0.81
N GLU A 268 -26.49 -12.80 1.12
CA GLU A 268 -26.01 -13.46 2.32
C GLU A 268 -24.48 -13.54 2.33
N ALA A 269 -23.87 -13.86 1.18
CA ALA A 269 -22.43 -13.88 1.06
C ALA A 269 -21.80 -12.49 1.28
N LEU A 270 -22.44 -11.42 0.79
CA LEU A 270 -21.95 -10.05 0.97
C LEU A 270 -22.09 -9.59 2.42
N ARG A 271 -23.22 -9.87 3.08
CA ARG A 271 -23.41 -9.58 4.52
C ARG A 271 -22.35 -10.27 5.38
N ARG A 272 -22.11 -11.56 5.15
CA ARG A 272 -21.05 -12.32 5.85
C ARG A 272 -19.65 -11.76 5.63
N LEU A 273 -19.36 -11.20 4.45
CA LEU A 273 -18.08 -10.55 4.24
C LEU A 273 -17.95 -9.30 5.10
N LEU A 274 -19.00 -8.50 5.22
CA LEU A 274 -19.01 -7.27 6.01
C LEU A 274 -18.97 -7.52 7.53
N GLU A 275 -19.39 -8.70 7.98
CA GLU A 275 -19.25 -9.12 9.39
C GLU A 275 -17.78 -9.25 9.83
N GLU A 276 -16.88 -9.65 8.91
CA GLU A 276 -15.46 -9.90 9.19
C GLU A 276 -14.50 -8.89 8.55
N HIS A 277 -14.98 -8.08 7.60
CA HIS A 277 -14.15 -7.26 6.72
C HIS A 277 -14.82 -5.92 6.39
N PHE A 278 -14.03 -4.87 6.29
CA PHE A 278 -14.49 -3.63 5.67
C PHE A 278 -14.19 -3.64 4.17
N PHE A 279 -14.75 -2.68 3.44
CA PHE A 279 -14.44 -2.45 2.03
C PHE A 279 -13.84 -1.07 1.86
N ALA A 280 -12.65 -0.99 1.27
CA ALA A 280 -12.05 0.28 0.90
C ALA A 280 -12.56 0.73 -0.46
N LEU A 281 -12.99 1.99 -0.55
CA LEU A 281 -13.47 2.59 -1.79
C LEU A 281 -12.59 3.76 -2.16
N VAL A 282 -12.20 3.87 -3.44
CA VAL A 282 -11.58 5.10 -3.94
C VAL A 282 -12.65 5.92 -4.63
N ALA A 283 -13.05 7.03 -4.02
CA ALA A 283 -14.11 7.90 -4.51
C ALA A 283 -13.57 9.24 -4.98
N LEU A 284 -14.10 9.73 -6.12
CA LEU A 284 -13.76 11.05 -6.66
C LEU A 284 -14.32 12.16 -5.79
N GLU A 285 -13.52 13.21 -5.58
CA GLU A 285 -13.91 14.41 -4.85
C GLU A 285 -14.21 15.60 -5.76
N ARG A 286 -13.91 15.45 -7.05
CA ARG A 286 -14.25 16.39 -8.11
C ARG A 286 -14.45 15.65 -9.42
N ASP A 287 -15.08 16.32 -10.37
CA ASP A 287 -15.24 15.80 -11.73
C ASP A 287 -13.87 15.63 -12.40
N LEU A 288 -13.71 14.54 -13.15
CA LEU A 288 -12.53 14.28 -13.97
C LEU A 288 -12.94 14.17 -15.44
N THR A 289 -12.14 14.78 -16.30
CA THR A 289 -12.25 14.60 -17.75
C THR A 289 -11.56 13.32 -18.20
N ALA A 290 -11.89 12.86 -19.41
CA ALA A 290 -11.34 11.65 -19.98
C ALA A 290 -9.80 11.67 -19.95
N SER A 291 -9.20 10.56 -19.53
CA SER A 291 -7.76 10.35 -19.38
C SER A 291 -7.08 11.13 -18.24
N GLU A 292 -7.81 11.83 -17.37
CA GLU A 292 -7.21 12.39 -16.15
C GLU A 292 -6.79 11.30 -15.15
N GLU A 293 -5.73 11.60 -14.41
CA GLU A 293 -5.20 10.72 -13.35
C GLU A 293 -6.01 10.90 -12.06
N VAL A 294 -6.29 9.79 -11.41
CA VAL A 294 -6.85 9.74 -10.06
C VAL A 294 -5.69 9.93 -9.08
N ILE A 295 -5.77 10.95 -8.24
CA ILE A 295 -4.73 11.37 -7.30
C ILE A 295 -5.32 11.44 -5.89
N MET A 296 -4.69 10.72 -4.96
CA MET A 296 -5.07 10.73 -3.54
C MET A 296 -4.15 11.63 -2.73
N GLU A 297 -4.63 12.02 -1.56
CA GLU A 297 -3.75 12.55 -0.53
C GLU A 297 -3.17 11.40 0.30
N TYR A 298 -1.86 11.45 0.51
CA TYR A 298 -1.15 10.52 1.38
C TYR A 298 -0.98 11.13 2.77
N GLU A 299 -0.97 10.27 3.78
CA GLU A 299 -0.75 10.70 5.16
C GLU A 299 0.70 11.16 5.33
N LEU A 300 0.89 12.45 5.61
CA LEU A 300 2.20 13.04 5.84
C LEU A 300 2.42 13.27 7.33
N VAL A 301 3.47 12.66 7.87
CA VAL A 301 3.95 12.95 9.22
C VAL A 301 5.12 13.95 9.08
N PRO A 302 5.01 15.18 9.61
CA PRO A 302 6.13 16.12 9.58
C PRO A 302 7.33 15.52 10.31
N TRP A 303 8.52 15.66 9.76
CA TRP A 303 9.73 15.08 10.38
C TRP A 303 10.08 15.75 11.72
N VAL A 304 9.73 17.03 11.88
CA VAL A 304 10.01 17.86 13.06
C VAL A 304 11.50 17.86 13.40
N THR A 305 12.30 18.51 12.55
CA THR A 305 13.72 18.77 12.83
C THR A 305 13.93 19.84 13.90
N GLY A 306 12.98 20.76 14.05
CA GLY A 306 13.12 21.98 14.87
C GLY A 306 14.03 23.05 14.26
N ALA A 307 14.64 22.78 13.10
CA ALA A 307 15.54 23.67 12.39
C ALA A 307 15.02 24.09 11.01
N LEU A 308 14.19 23.25 10.39
CA LEU A 308 13.55 23.53 9.11
C LEU A 308 12.21 24.24 9.30
N SER A 309 11.72 24.86 8.22
CA SER A 309 10.34 25.34 8.16
C SER A 309 9.36 24.15 8.21
N HIS A 310 8.10 24.40 8.58
CA HIS A 310 7.08 23.35 8.61
C HIS A 310 6.86 22.71 7.22
N GLU A 311 6.90 23.51 6.15
CA GLU A 311 6.78 23.04 4.78
C GLU A 311 7.96 22.14 4.39
N ASP A 312 9.18 22.53 4.76
CA ASP A 312 10.40 21.74 4.53
C ASP A 312 10.38 20.42 5.34
N ASP A 313 9.89 20.43 6.58
CA ASP A 313 9.74 19.22 7.40
C ASP A 313 8.70 18.25 6.82
N LEU A 314 7.62 18.76 6.24
CA LEU A 314 6.62 17.96 5.53
C LEU A 314 7.19 17.37 4.23
N LEU A 315 7.91 18.19 3.46
CA LEU A 315 8.55 17.75 2.22
C LEU A 315 9.61 16.68 2.50
N LEU A 316 10.43 16.85 3.54
CA LEU A 316 11.40 15.86 3.96
C LEU A 316 10.72 14.54 4.35
N GLY A 317 9.66 14.59 5.15
CA GLY A 317 8.87 13.41 5.50
C GLY A 317 8.30 12.70 4.26
N ARG A 318 7.80 13.46 3.28
CA ARG A 318 7.31 12.93 2.00
C ARG A 318 8.41 12.25 1.19
N LEU A 319 9.56 12.89 1.03
CA LEU A 319 10.69 12.34 0.28
C LEU A 319 11.24 11.06 0.93
N LEU A 320 11.25 11.00 2.26
CA LEU A 320 11.70 9.82 3.00
C LEU A 320 10.68 8.66 2.92
N ARG A 321 9.40 8.94 3.11
CA ARG A 321 8.33 7.92 3.14
C ARG A 321 7.92 7.47 1.74
N TYR A 322 7.66 8.41 0.84
CA TYR A 322 7.01 8.16 -0.45
C TYR A 322 7.93 8.31 -1.66
N ARG A 323 9.11 8.94 -1.48
CA ARG A 323 10.14 9.11 -2.51
C ARG A 323 9.75 10.04 -3.68
N PHE A 324 8.89 11.03 -3.44
CA PHE A 324 8.56 12.10 -4.40
C PHE A 324 8.17 13.41 -3.73
#